data_AF-A0A1Y3TZR7-F1
#
_entry.id   AF-A0A1Y3TZR7-F1
#
_cell.length_a   1.000
_cell.length_b   1.000
_cell.length_c   1.000
_cell.angle_alpha   90.00
_cell.angle_beta   90.00
_cell.angle_gamma   90.00
#
_symmetry.space_group_name_H-M   'P 1'
#
loop_
_entity.id
_entity.type
_entity.pdbx_description
1 polymer ?
#
loop_
_entity_poly.entity_id
_entity_poly.type
_entity_poly.pdbx_seq_one_letter_code
_entity_poly.pdbx_strand_id
1 'polypeptide(L)'
;MGRKEITTKEDLMKVIELFENTGITYWLDGGWGVDILAGKQTRIHRDIDINFDAQHTEKLLNVLLNLGYKIDTDWKPVRIELYSDELGYLDIHPFVLNEDGTSKQADLEGGWYEFEKDYFGSAFFEGKTIPCISLKGQRVFHSGYELRDKDKHDISILESLSK
;
A
#
# COMPACT_ATOMS: atom_id res chain seq x y z
N MET A 1 22.41 -14.82 4.35
CA MET A 1 21.04 -14.94 4.88
C MET A 1 20.08 -14.70 3.72
N GLY A 2 18.97 -15.45 3.66
CA GLY A 2 17.92 -15.21 2.66
C GLY A 2 17.21 -13.89 2.92
N ARG A 3 16.46 -13.39 1.92
CA ARG A 3 15.63 -12.20 2.12
C ARG A 3 14.52 -12.49 3.13
N LYS A 4 14.10 -11.47 3.90
CA LYS A 4 12.95 -11.59 4.79
C LYS A 4 11.68 -11.85 3.96
N GLU A 5 10.98 -12.93 4.28
CA GLU A 5 9.80 -13.41 3.51
C GLU A 5 8.46 -13.07 4.17
N ILE A 6 8.48 -12.61 5.42
CA ILE A 6 7.28 -12.28 6.20
C ILE A 6 7.43 -10.89 6.79
N THR A 7 6.43 -10.05 6.53
CA THR A 7 6.18 -8.79 7.21
C THR A 7 5.24 -9.07 8.38
N THR A 8 5.64 -8.64 9.58
CA THR A 8 4.85 -8.76 10.81
C THR A 8 4.01 -7.51 11.07
N LYS A 9 3.09 -7.57 12.04
CA LYS A 9 2.37 -6.37 12.51
C LYS A 9 3.33 -5.31 13.04
N GLU A 10 4.40 -5.71 13.70
CA GLU A 10 5.41 -4.78 14.22
C GLU A 10 6.13 -4.05 13.09
N ASP A 11 6.47 -4.77 12.00
CA ASP A 11 7.04 -4.17 10.79
C ASP A 11 6.06 -3.18 10.15
N LEU A 12 4.78 -3.57 10.02
CA LEU A 12 3.73 -2.68 9.52
C LEU A 12 3.66 -1.39 10.34
N MET A 13 3.57 -1.49 11.68
CA MET A 13 3.43 -0.31 12.53
C MET A 13 4.66 0.62 12.45
N LYS A 14 5.88 0.06 12.32
CA LYS A 14 7.09 0.86 12.07
C LYS A 14 7.02 1.60 10.74
N VAL A 15 6.54 0.96 9.68
CA VAL A 15 6.37 1.60 8.37
C VAL A 15 5.28 2.68 8.42
N ILE A 16 4.15 2.43 9.09
CA ILE A 16 3.10 3.44 9.28
C ILE A 16 3.63 4.66 10.03
N GLU A 17 4.36 4.47 11.14
CA GLU A 17 5.00 5.57 11.88
C GLU A 17 6.01 6.34 11.02
N LEU A 18 6.79 5.62 10.20
CA LEU A 18 7.69 6.24 9.24
C LEU A 18 6.94 7.18 8.29
N PHE A 19 5.88 6.70 7.64
CA PHE A 19 5.12 7.50 6.68
C PHE A 19 4.45 8.71 7.32
N GLU A 20 3.88 8.59 8.51
CA GLU A 20 3.33 9.73 9.25
C GLU A 20 4.37 10.81 9.54
N ASN A 21 5.59 10.41 9.92
CA ASN A 21 6.69 11.34 10.20
C ASN A 21 7.18 12.09 8.96
N THR A 22 6.88 11.61 7.74
CA THR A 22 7.26 12.31 6.51
C THR A 22 6.38 13.54 6.22
N GLY A 23 5.16 13.57 6.76
CA GLY A 23 4.11 14.53 6.39
C GLY A 23 3.62 14.40 4.94
N ILE A 24 3.91 13.30 4.26
CA ILE A 24 3.44 13.00 2.90
C ILE A 24 2.08 12.33 3.00
N THR A 25 1.10 12.77 2.19
CA THR A 25 -0.19 12.10 2.08
C THR A 25 0.01 10.69 1.53
N TYR A 26 -0.50 9.69 2.24
CA TYR A 26 -0.37 8.28 1.87
C TYR A 26 -1.61 7.47 2.27
N TRP A 27 -1.73 6.28 1.69
CA TRP A 27 -2.72 5.27 2.07
C TRP A 27 -2.10 3.88 2.03
N LEU A 28 -2.33 3.10 3.09
CA LEU A 28 -2.04 1.67 3.10
C LEU A 28 -2.94 0.93 2.10
N ASP A 29 -2.33 0.03 1.32
CA ASP A 29 -2.99 -0.79 0.32
C ASP A 29 -2.61 -2.27 0.46
N GLY A 30 -2.96 -3.08 -0.55
CA GLY A 30 -2.60 -4.48 -0.66
C GLY A 30 -3.17 -5.32 0.47
N GLY A 31 -2.51 -6.44 0.75
CA GLY A 31 -2.96 -7.42 1.74
C GLY A 31 -3.08 -6.84 3.15
N TRP A 32 -2.14 -6.00 3.56
CA TRP A 32 -2.23 -5.33 4.86
C TRP A 32 -3.39 -4.33 4.91
N GLY A 33 -3.68 -3.62 3.82
CA GLY A 33 -4.87 -2.79 3.68
C GLY A 33 -6.16 -3.57 3.94
N VAL A 34 -6.27 -4.79 3.38
CA VAL A 34 -7.41 -5.69 3.62
C VAL A 34 -7.49 -6.10 5.09
N ASP A 35 -6.38 -6.47 5.72
CA ASP A 35 -6.35 -6.92 7.11
C ASP A 35 -6.69 -5.81 8.12
N ILE A 36 -6.26 -4.57 7.87
CA ILE A 36 -6.62 -3.47 8.77
C ILE A 36 -8.11 -3.10 8.63
N LEU A 37 -8.70 -3.24 7.45
CA LEU A 37 -10.16 -3.11 7.26
C LEU A 37 -10.92 -4.22 8.00
N ALA A 38 -10.36 -5.42 8.05
CA ALA A 38 -10.89 -6.54 8.82
C ALA A 38 -10.66 -6.42 10.34
N GLY A 39 -9.87 -5.42 10.78
CA GLY A 39 -9.52 -5.20 12.18
C GLY A 39 -8.61 -6.28 12.78
N LYS A 40 -8.06 -7.19 11.97
CA LYS A 40 -7.18 -8.29 12.40
C LYS A 40 -6.33 -8.79 11.25
N GLN A 41 -5.16 -9.34 11.58
CA GLN A 41 -4.36 -10.07 10.60
C GLN A 41 -5.05 -11.38 10.20
N THR A 42 -5.28 -11.62 8.92
CA THR A 42 -6.01 -12.79 8.40
C THR A 42 -5.11 -13.79 7.69
N ARG A 43 -3.90 -13.38 7.28
CA ARG A 43 -2.88 -14.24 6.68
C ARG A 43 -1.46 -13.69 6.90
N ILE A 44 -0.45 -14.44 6.46
CA ILE A 44 0.92 -13.93 6.36
C ILE A 44 1.05 -12.97 5.16
N HIS A 45 1.87 -11.94 5.30
CA HIS A 45 2.16 -10.95 4.26
C HIS A 45 3.65 -10.95 3.97
N ARG A 46 4.02 -10.81 2.69
CA ARG A 46 5.43 -10.68 2.27
C ARG A 46 5.89 -9.22 2.36
N ASP A 47 5.00 -8.32 2.00
CA ASP A 47 5.25 -6.93 1.64
C ASP A 47 4.23 -6.00 2.31
N ILE A 48 4.48 -4.69 2.17
CA ILE A 48 3.56 -3.60 2.48
C ILE A 48 3.40 -2.79 1.20
N ASP A 49 2.18 -2.45 0.82
CA ASP A 49 1.88 -1.56 -0.30
C ASP A 49 1.44 -0.19 0.21
N ILE A 50 2.08 0.89 -0.27
CA ILE A 50 1.73 2.26 0.08
C ILE A 50 1.49 3.09 -1.19
N ASN A 51 0.29 3.66 -1.29
CA ASN A 51 -0.02 4.69 -2.27
C ASN A 51 0.32 6.06 -1.67
N PHE A 52 0.89 6.99 -2.44
CA PHE A 52 1.33 8.29 -1.90
C PHE A 52 1.28 9.42 -2.94
N ASP A 53 1.32 10.67 -2.50
CA ASP A 53 1.39 11.83 -3.41
C ASP A 53 2.69 11.85 -4.23
N ALA A 54 2.55 11.65 -5.55
CA ALA A 54 3.65 11.56 -6.50
C ALA A 54 4.56 12.80 -6.51
N GLN A 55 4.08 13.97 -6.08
CA GLN A 55 4.89 15.19 -5.96
C GLN A 55 6.06 15.02 -4.98
N HIS A 56 5.97 14.06 -4.06
CA HIS A 56 6.97 13.80 -3.03
C HIS A 56 7.85 12.57 -3.31
N THR A 57 7.82 12.02 -4.53
CA THR A 57 8.56 10.79 -4.89
C THR A 57 10.04 10.84 -4.49
N GLU A 58 10.76 11.89 -4.91
CA GLU A 58 12.19 12.02 -4.58
C GLU A 58 12.44 12.22 -3.08
N LYS A 59 11.55 12.95 -2.38
CA LYS A 59 11.64 13.14 -0.93
C LYS A 59 11.47 11.79 -0.21
N LEU A 60 10.45 11.02 -0.58
CA LEU A 60 10.14 9.72 0.01
C LEU A 60 11.28 8.72 -0.24
N LEU A 61 11.78 8.64 -1.48
CA LEU A 61 12.90 7.77 -1.83
C LEU A 61 14.15 8.09 -0.98
N ASN A 62 14.50 9.36 -0.84
CA ASN A 62 15.63 9.76 0.01
C ASN A 62 15.45 9.32 1.47
N VAL A 63 14.25 9.45 2.03
CA VAL A 63 13.95 8.97 3.39
C VAL A 63 14.13 7.45 3.49
N LEU A 64 13.52 6.70 2.58
CA LEU A 64 13.57 5.23 2.58
C LEU A 64 15.00 4.70 2.43
N LEU A 65 15.77 5.26 1.47
CA LEU A 65 17.16 4.87 1.23
C LEU A 65 18.06 5.17 2.45
N ASN A 66 17.86 6.31 3.12
CA ASN A 66 18.60 6.64 4.33
C ASN A 66 18.29 5.71 5.52
N LEU A 67 17.11 5.08 5.52
CA LEU A 67 16.71 4.09 6.52
C LEU A 67 17.19 2.66 6.19
N GLY A 68 17.90 2.49 5.08
CA GLY A 68 18.48 1.21 4.70
C GLY A 68 17.64 0.38 3.74
N TYR A 69 16.52 0.91 3.22
CA TYR A 69 15.91 0.31 2.05
C TYR A 69 16.83 0.44 0.84
N LYS A 70 16.75 -0.53 -0.07
CA LYS A 70 17.37 -0.51 -1.39
C LYS A 70 16.28 -0.69 -2.43
N ILE A 71 16.38 0.02 -3.54
CA ILE A 71 15.50 -0.22 -4.68
C ILE A 71 15.78 -1.62 -5.21
N ASP A 72 14.75 -2.44 -5.27
CA ASP A 72 14.79 -3.78 -5.84
C ASP A 72 14.34 -3.76 -7.30
N THR A 73 13.20 -3.11 -7.55
CA THR A 73 12.62 -2.93 -8.88
C THR A 73 12.17 -1.48 -9.05
N ASP A 74 12.53 -0.86 -10.16
CA ASP A 74 12.18 0.53 -10.48
C ASP A 74 11.34 0.62 -11.75
N TRP A 75 10.05 0.90 -11.59
CA TRP A 75 9.09 1.12 -12.68
C TRP A 75 8.48 2.52 -12.62
N LYS A 76 9.24 3.54 -12.19
CA LYS A 76 8.73 4.92 -12.19
C LYS A 76 8.15 5.31 -13.57
N PRO A 77 7.02 6.04 -13.60
CA PRO A 77 6.25 6.57 -12.46
C PRO A 77 5.19 5.62 -11.88
N VAL A 78 5.13 4.35 -12.29
CA VAL A 78 4.06 3.40 -11.94
C VAL A 78 4.20 2.84 -10.53
N ARG A 79 5.36 2.27 -10.21
CA ARG A 79 5.66 1.60 -8.93
C ARG A 79 7.15 1.55 -8.68
N ILE A 80 7.54 1.50 -7.42
CA ILE A 80 8.91 1.17 -7.00
C ILE A 80 8.82 0.11 -5.90
N GLU A 81 9.49 -1.03 -6.09
CA GLU A 81 9.65 -2.05 -5.05
C GLU A 81 10.98 -1.81 -4.35
N LEU A 82 10.95 -1.73 -3.03
CA LEU A 82 12.12 -1.59 -2.17
C LEU A 82 12.23 -2.76 -1.20
N TYR A 83 13.46 -3.03 -0.77
CA TYR A 83 13.76 -4.07 0.20
C TYR A 83 14.69 -3.57 1.31
N SER A 84 14.37 -3.93 2.55
CA SER A 84 15.21 -3.75 3.75
C SER A 84 15.42 -5.09 4.45
N ASP A 85 16.63 -5.35 4.95
CA ASP A 85 16.90 -6.55 5.75
C ASP A 85 16.14 -6.54 7.08
N GLU A 86 15.82 -5.36 7.63
CA GLU A 86 15.04 -5.23 8.87
C GLU A 86 13.53 -5.34 8.59
N LEU A 87 13.03 -4.59 7.62
CA LEU A 87 11.59 -4.35 7.43
C LEU A 87 10.96 -5.16 6.28
N GLY A 88 11.76 -5.86 5.47
CA GLY A 88 11.25 -6.64 4.34
C GLY A 88 10.92 -5.79 3.12
N TYR A 89 9.95 -6.24 2.33
CA TYR A 89 9.56 -5.58 1.08
C TYR A 89 8.54 -4.46 1.31
N LEU A 90 8.69 -3.39 0.55
CA LEU A 90 7.79 -2.24 0.51
C LEU A 90 7.60 -1.85 -0.96
N ASP A 91 6.36 -1.91 -1.43
CA ASP A 91 5.95 -1.38 -2.73
C ASP A 91 5.34 0.01 -2.54
N ILE A 92 5.87 1.00 -3.25
CA ILE A 92 5.33 2.37 -3.25
C ILE A 92 4.76 2.72 -4.62
N HIS A 93 3.56 3.29 -4.61
CA HIS A 93 2.75 3.58 -5.80
C HIS A 93 2.46 5.09 -5.87
N PRO A 94 3.09 5.83 -6.80
CA PRO A 94 2.90 7.28 -6.90
C PRO A 94 1.54 7.62 -7.52
N PHE A 95 0.72 8.39 -6.80
CA PHE A 95 -0.57 8.90 -7.28
C PHE A 95 -0.48 10.41 -7.54
N VAL A 96 -0.96 10.84 -8.71
CA VAL A 96 -1.19 12.27 -8.99
C VAL A 96 -2.52 12.65 -8.39
N LEU A 97 -2.51 13.52 -7.37
CA LEU A 97 -3.70 13.94 -6.63
C LEU A 97 -4.31 15.20 -7.26
N ASN A 98 -5.63 15.22 -7.42
CA ASN A 98 -6.38 16.38 -7.90
C ASN A 98 -7.05 17.12 -6.72
N GLU A 99 -7.32 18.42 -6.88
CA GLU A 99 -7.94 19.26 -5.84
C GLU A 99 -9.37 18.82 -5.46
N ASP A 100 -10.07 18.13 -6.36
CA ASP A 100 -11.43 17.62 -6.13
C ASP A 100 -11.47 16.30 -5.34
N GLY A 101 -10.30 15.77 -4.98
CA GLY A 101 -10.11 14.52 -4.25
C GLY A 101 -10.01 13.26 -5.11
N THR A 102 -10.16 13.39 -6.44
CA THR A 102 -9.82 12.30 -7.36
C THR A 102 -8.30 12.17 -7.49
N SER A 103 -7.84 11.04 -8.02
CA SER A 103 -6.41 10.85 -8.30
C SER A 103 -6.19 9.89 -9.45
N LYS A 104 -4.95 9.79 -9.92
CA LYS A 104 -4.58 8.85 -10.97
C LYS A 104 -3.20 8.26 -10.80
N GLN A 105 -3.02 7.04 -11.29
CA GLN A 105 -1.74 6.34 -11.36
C GLN A 105 -1.37 6.06 -12.81
N ALA A 106 -0.08 6.15 -13.12
CA ALA A 106 0.42 5.81 -14.44
C ALA A 106 0.28 4.31 -14.72
N ASP A 107 -0.08 3.95 -15.95
CA ASP A 107 -0.14 2.56 -16.41
C ASP A 107 1.23 2.11 -16.97
N LEU A 108 1.61 0.85 -16.73
CA LEU A 108 2.79 0.20 -17.34
C LEU A 108 2.69 0.15 -18.87
N GLU A 109 1.50 0.01 -19.43
CA GLU A 109 1.27 -0.02 -20.89
C GLU A 109 1.10 1.39 -21.49
N GLY A 110 1.18 2.42 -20.66
CA GLY A 110 0.94 3.81 -21.02
C GLY A 110 -0.51 4.23 -20.83
N GLY A 111 -0.71 5.45 -20.33
CA GLY A 111 -2.03 5.95 -19.94
C GLY A 111 -2.14 6.16 -18.44
N TRP A 112 -3.39 6.26 -17.95
CA TRP A 112 -3.71 6.56 -16.56
C TRP A 112 -4.90 5.72 -16.08
N TYR A 113 -4.78 5.17 -14.87
CA TYR A 113 -5.91 4.69 -14.09
C TYR A 113 -6.45 5.85 -13.26
N GLU A 114 -7.75 6.14 -13.36
CA GLU A 114 -8.41 7.21 -12.62
C GLU A 114 -9.14 6.62 -11.40
N PHE A 115 -9.06 7.30 -10.26
CA PHE A 115 -9.57 6.85 -8.97
C PHE A 115 -10.51 7.89 -8.36
N GLU A 116 -11.68 7.41 -7.94
CA GLU A 116 -12.67 8.22 -7.26
C GLU A 116 -12.24 8.51 -5.82
N LYS A 117 -12.64 9.68 -5.30
CA LYS A 117 -12.28 10.10 -3.94
C LYS A 117 -12.72 9.13 -2.83
N ASP A 118 -13.76 8.34 -3.08
CA ASP A 118 -14.28 7.36 -2.12
C ASP A 118 -13.52 6.03 -2.12
N TYR A 119 -12.44 5.92 -2.90
CA TYR A 119 -11.47 4.83 -2.81
C TYR A 119 -10.47 5.03 -1.66
N PHE A 120 -10.47 6.21 -1.04
CA PHE A 120 -9.56 6.59 0.03
C PHE A 120 -10.32 6.73 1.34
N GLY A 121 -9.77 6.17 2.42
CA GLY A 121 -10.40 6.20 3.73
C GLY A 121 -9.39 5.95 4.85
N SER A 122 -9.87 5.40 5.95
CA SER A 122 -9.06 5.02 7.10
C SER A 122 -9.71 3.87 7.87
N ALA A 123 -8.90 3.05 8.53
CA ALA A 123 -9.37 1.99 9.42
C ALA A 123 -8.68 2.07 10.79
N PHE A 124 -9.34 1.57 11.84
CA PHE A 124 -8.74 1.47 13.18
C PHE A 124 -8.10 0.10 13.36
N PHE A 125 -6.80 0.07 13.64
CA PHE A 125 -6.03 -1.16 13.81
C PHE A 125 -4.96 -0.95 14.89
N GLU A 126 -4.83 -1.91 15.81
CA GLU A 126 -3.81 -1.90 16.88
C GLU A 126 -3.74 -0.56 17.66
N GLY A 127 -4.90 0.03 17.97
CA GLY A 127 -4.98 1.27 18.74
C GLY A 127 -4.83 2.56 17.93
N LYS A 128 -4.73 2.48 16.59
CA LYS A 128 -4.41 3.61 15.72
C LYS A 128 -5.36 3.70 14.52
N THR A 129 -5.74 4.92 14.15
CA THR A 129 -6.44 5.19 12.89
C THR A 129 -5.41 5.35 11.77
N ILE A 130 -5.44 4.47 10.78
CA ILE A 130 -4.45 4.39 9.69
C ILE A 130 -5.14 4.78 8.37
N PRO A 131 -4.62 5.77 7.60
CA PRO A 131 -5.07 6.04 6.24
C PRO A 131 -4.89 4.81 5.34
N CYS A 132 -5.94 4.41 4.63
CA CYS A 132 -5.91 3.22 3.79
C CYS A 132 -6.86 3.32 2.60
N ILE A 133 -6.66 2.45 1.61
CA ILE A 133 -7.66 2.24 0.57
C ILE A 133 -8.94 1.70 1.20
N SER A 134 -10.06 2.29 0.82
CA SER A 134 -11.38 1.97 1.34
C SER A 134 -11.81 0.56 0.91
N LEU A 135 -12.84 0.02 1.54
CA LEU A 135 -13.46 -1.24 1.10
C LEU A 135 -13.86 -1.19 -0.40
N LYS A 136 -14.33 -0.04 -0.88
CA LYS A 136 -14.70 0.15 -2.29
C LYS A 136 -13.45 0.10 -3.18
N GLY A 137 -12.40 0.83 -2.81
CA GLY A 137 -11.14 0.85 -3.56
C GLY A 137 -10.47 -0.52 -3.60
N GLN A 138 -10.41 -1.23 -2.47
CA GLN A 138 -9.80 -2.57 -2.37
C GLN A 138 -10.47 -3.56 -3.32
N ARG A 139 -11.80 -3.51 -3.45
CA ARG A 139 -12.54 -4.38 -4.39
C ARG A 139 -12.22 -4.08 -5.85
N VAL A 140 -11.96 -2.82 -6.19
CA VAL A 140 -11.57 -2.43 -7.54
C VAL A 140 -10.14 -2.88 -7.81
N PHE A 141 -9.22 -2.67 -6.87
CA PHE A 141 -7.80 -3.03 -7.02
C PHE A 141 -7.55 -4.54 -6.99
N HIS A 142 -8.45 -5.34 -6.40
CA HIS A 142 -8.43 -6.81 -6.44
C HIS A 142 -9.22 -7.38 -7.64
N SER A 143 -9.35 -6.64 -8.73
CA SER A 143 -10.06 -7.07 -9.94
C SER A 143 -9.22 -6.90 -11.20
N GLY A 144 -9.57 -7.61 -12.28
CA GLY A 144 -8.95 -7.40 -13.60
C GLY A 144 -7.66 -8.19 -13.87
N TYR A 145 -7.23 -9.08 -12.97
CA TYR A 145 -6.08 -9.97 -13.16
C TYR A 145 -6.38 -11.42 -12.74
N GLU A 146 -5.52 -12.35 -13.14
CA GLU A 146 -5.65 -13.76 -12.73
C GLU A 146 -5.41 -13.92 -11.23
N LEU A 147 -6.46 -14.30 -10.50
CA LEU A 147 -6.44 -14.37 -9.04
C LEU A 147 -5.63 -15.56 -8.52
N ARG A 148 -4.63 -15.26 -7.70
CA ARG A 148 -3.90 -16.26 -6.89
C ARG A 148 -4.72 -16.59 -5.64
N ASP A 149 -4.30 -17.61 -4.90
CA ASP A 149 -5.02 -18.04 -3.70
C ASP A 149 -5.08 -16.97 -2.60
N LYS A 150 -4.02 -16.15 -2.46
CA LYS A 150 -4.04 -15.01 -1.54
C LYS A 150 -5.04 -13.93 -1.97
N ASP A 151 -5.20 -13.69 -3.27
CA ASP A 151 -6.15 -12.70 -3.78
C ASP A 151 -7.59 -13.18 -3.56
N LYS A 152 -7.87 -14.47 -3.74
CA LYS A 152 -9.18 -15.08 -3.41
C LYS A 152 -9.49 -14.99 -1.92
N HIS A 153 -8.50 -15.21 -1.06
CA HIS A 153 -8.64 -15.03 0.39
C HIS A 153 -8.98 -13.57 0.72
N ASP A 154 -8.23 -12.61 0.17
CA ASP A 154 -8.45 -11.18 0.40
C ASP A 154 -9.85 -10.74 -0.06
N ILE A 155 -10.30 -11.20 -1.24
CA ILE A 155 -11.66 -10.96 -1.74
C ILE A 155 -12.73 -11.51 -0.78
N SER A 156 -12.56 -12.74 -0.26
CA SER A 156 -13.48 -13.35 0.71
C SER A 156 -13.59 -12.52 1.99
N ILE A 157 -12.47 -11.96 2.48
CA ILE A 157 -12.47 -11.03 3.61
C ILE A 157 -13.26 -9.77 3.27
N LEU A 158 -12.98 -9.12 2.12
CA LEU A 158 -13.68 -7.90 1.70
C LEU A 158 -15.20 -8.12 1.55
N GLU A 159 -15.63 -9.27 1.01
CA GLU A 159 -17.04 -9.63 0.91
C GLU A 159 -17.70 -9.79 2.29
N SER A 160 -16.97 -10.30 3.28
CA SER A 160 -17.47 -10.47 4.66
C SER A 160 -17.72 -9.14 5.38
N LEU A 161 -17.02 -8.07 4.98
CA LEU A 161 -17.16 -6.72 5.57
C LEU A 161 -18.37 -5.94 5.04
N SER A 162 -19.02 -6.45 3.99
CA SER A 162 -20.17 -5.79 3.34
C SER A 162 -21.53 -6.17 3.96
N LYS A 163 -21.53 -6.83 5.13
CA LYS A 163 -22.74 -7.34 5.80
C LYS A 163 -23.13 -6.52 7.03
#